data_AF-A0A8S9JZW3-F1
#
_entry.id   AF-A0A8S9JZW3-F1
#
_cell.length_a   1.000
_cell.length_b   1.000
_cell.length_c   1.000
_cell.angle_alpha   90.00
_cell.angle_beta   90.00
_cell.angle_gamma   90.00
#
_symmetry.space_group_name_H-M   'P 1'
#
loop_
_entity.id
_entity.type
_entity.pdbx_description
1 polymer ?
#
loop_
_entity_poly.entity_id
_entity_poly.type
_entity_poly.pdbx_seq_one_letter_code
_entity_poly.pdbx_strand_id
1 'polypeptide(L)'
;MLLDYQRNLKIADFGVARVEAQNPKDMTGETGTLGYMAPEVLDGKPYNRRCDVYSFGICLWEIYCCDMPYPDLSFADVSSAVVRQNLRPDIPRCCPTSLSSIMKKCWEANPEKRPEMEEVVKMLEGVDTSKGGGMIPEDQRPGCFCFVSGRGP
;
A
#
# COMPACT_ATOMS: atom_id res chain seq x y z
N MET A 1 0.58 -11.07 2.71
CA MET A 1 0.48 -11.75 1.39
C MET A 1 1.41 -12.95 1.40
N LEU A 2 1.06 -14.04 0.72
CA LEU A 2 1.91 -15.23 0.56
C LEU A 2 2.15 -15.48 -0.93
N LEU A 3 3.37 -15.91 -1.27
CA LEU A 3 3.77 -16.25 -2.64
C LEU A 3 4.08 -17.74 -2.71
N ASP A 4 3.50 -18.45 -3.68
CA ASP A 4 3.85 -19.85 -3.92
C ASP A 4 5.07 -19.99 -4.87
N TYR A 5 5.53 -21.22 -5.06
CA TYR A 5 6.69 -21.52 -5.92
C TYR A 5 6.45 -21.19 -7.41
N GLN A 6 5.19 -21.03 -7.82
CA GLN A 6 4.80 -20.66 -9.18
C GLN A 6 4.62 -19.14 -9.34
N ARG A 7 4.98 -18.36 -8.30
CA ARG A 7 4.80 -16.91 -8.23
C ARG A 7 3.34 -16.46 -8.24
N ASN A 8 2.41 -17.33 -7.81
CA ASN A 8 1.05 -16.88 -7.55
C ASN A 8 0.99 -16.21 -6.18
N LEU A 9 0.55 -14.96 -6.16
CA LEU A 9 0.35 -14.20 -4.94
C LEU A 9 -1.06 -14.43 -4.40
N LYS A 10 -1.16 -14.73 -3.11
CA LYS A 10 -2.43 -14.89 -2.40
C LYS A 10 -2.51 -13.96 -1.21
N ILE A 11 -3.67 -13.33 -1.03
CA ILE A 11 -4.00 -12.60 0.19
C ILE A 11 -4.32 -13.64 1.27
N ALA A 12 -3.79 -13.43 2.46
CA ALA A 12 -3.97 -14.30 3.61
C ALA A 12 -4.20 -13.42 4.85
N ASP A 13 -4.50 -14.07 5.97
CA ASP A 13 -4.74 -13.42 7.27
C ASP A 13 -5.97 -12.51 7.29
N PHE A 14 -7.13 -13.10 6.97
CA PHE A 14 -8.44 -12.46 7.15
C PHE A 14 -8.96 -12.57 8.59
N GLY A 15 -8.09 -12.84 9.58
CA GLY A 15 -8.48 -13.11 10.97
C GLY A 15 -9.21 -11.95 11.66
N VAL A 16 -9.02 -10.74 11.13
CA VAL A 16 -9.69 -9.51 11.58
C VAL A 16 -10.68 -8.95 10.56
N ALA A 17 -10.90 -9.64 9.44
CA ALA A 17 -11.83 -9.21 8.40
C ALA A 17 -13.28 -9.19 8.92
N ARG A 18 -14.06 -8.24 8.43
CA ARG A 18 -15.47 -8.08 8.76
C ARG A 18 -16.30 -8.00 7.49
N VAL A 19 -17.52 -8.55 7.54
CA VAL A 19 -18.52 -8.24 6.52
C VAL A 19 -18.87 -6.77 6.66
N GLU A 20 -18.85 -6.03 5.55
CA GLU A 20 -19.22 -4.62 5.53
C GLU A 20 -20.59 -4.45 6.19
N ALA A 21 -20.62 -3.74 7.33
CA ALA A 21 -21.84 -3.50 8.05
C ALA A 21 -22.74 -2.55 7.27
N GLN A 22 -24.06 -2.74 7.34
CA GLN A 22 -25.02 -1.80 6.75
C GLN A 22 -24.90 -0.39 7.36
N ASN A 23 -24.44 -0.31 8.61
CA ASN A 23 -24.11 0.94 9.28
C ASN A 23 -22.59 1.03 9.50
N PRO A 24 -21.90 2.00 8.86
CA PRO A 24 -20.45 2.20 8.99
C PRO A 24 -19.95 2.41 10.43
N LYS A 25 -20.83 2.74 11.39
CA LYS A 25 -20.51 2.88 12.82
C LYS A 25 -20.33 1.54 13.54
N ASP A 26 -20.81 0.45 12.96
CA ASP A 26 -20.72 -0.90 13.56
C ASP A 26 -19.38 -1.58 13.21
N MET A 27 -18.52 -0.88 12.46
CA MET A 27 -17.16 -1.30 12.15
C MET A 27 -16.23 -0.97 13.33
N THR A 28 -15.44 -1.93 13.80
CA THR A 28 -14.51 -1.76 14.93
C THR A 28 -13.30 -0.91 14.54
N GLY A 29 -13.00 0.15 15.30
CA GLY A 29 -11.77 0.94 15.15
C GLY A 29 -10.49 0.20 15.57
N GLU A 30 -9.34 0.78 15.22
CA GLU A 30 -7.99 0.39 15.69
C GLU A 30 -7.47 -1.02 15.34
N THR A 31 -8.10 -1.73 14.41
CA THR A 31 -7.63 -3.07 14.02
C THR A 31 -6.93 -3.05 12.65
N GLY A 32 -5.65 -3.45 12.61
CA GLY A 32 -4.83 -3.49 11.38
C GLY A 32 -3.34 -3.18 11.61
N THR A 33 -2.52 -3.27 10.57
CA THR A 33 -1.11 -2.87 10.62
C THR A 33 -1.00 -1.37 10.37
N LEU A 34 -0.48 -0.64 11.35
CA LEU A 34 -0.57 0.82 11.47
C LEU A 34 -0.16 1.61 10.22
N GLY A 35 0.96 1.26 9.58
CA GLY A 35 1.47 1.96 8.40
C GLY A 35 0.58 1.85 7.15
N TYR A 36 -0.39 0.94 7.15
CA TYR A 36 -1.27 0.66 6.01
C TYR A 36 -2.68 1.19 6.23
N MET A 37 -3.03 1.60 7.45
CA MET A 37 -4.39 2.04 7.77
C MET A 37 -4.75 3.35 7.05
N ALA A 38 -5.98 3.40 6.56
CA ALA A 38 -6.56 4.62 6.01
C ALA A 38 -6.76 5.71 7.09
N PRO A 39 -6.69 7.00 6.74
CA PRO A 39 -6.79 8.09 7.70
C PRO A 39 -8.11 8.08 8.49
N GLU A 40 -9.22 7.72 7.87
CA GLU A 40 -10.51 7.61 8.56
C GLU A 40 -10.54 6.45 9.58
N VAL A 41 -9.81 5.38 9.34
CA VAL A 41 -9.68 4.24 10.27
C VAL A 41 -8.80 4.64 11.46
N LEU A 42 -7.69 5.33 11.19
CA LEU A 42 -6.79 5.87 12.23
C LEU A 42 -7.47 6.91 13.13
N ASP A 43 -8.42 7.68 12.59
CA ASP A 43 -9.19 8.70 13.30
C ASP A 43 -10.47 8.15 13.95
N GLY A 44 -10.68 6.83 13.91
CA GLY A 44 -11.87 6.16 14.49
C GLY A 44 -13.20 6.59 13.85
N LYS A 45 -13.16 7.11 12.63
CA LYS A 45 -14.35 7.52 11.88
C LYS A 45 -15.01 6.32 11.22
N PRO A 46 -16.31 6.42 10.90
CA PRO A 46 -16.98 5.38 10.14
C PRO A 46 -16.29 5.18 8.79
N TYR A 47 -16.06 3.92 8.43
CA TYR A 47 -15.31 3.55 7.23
C TYR A 47 -16.05 2.45 6.44
N ASN A 48 -15.65 2.25 5.20
CA ASN A 48 -16.21 1.27 4.26
C ASN A 48 -15.07 0.55 3.54
N ARG A 49 -15.39 -0.32 2.57
CA ARG A 49 -14.40 -1.05 1.76
C ARG A 49 -13.33 -0.19 1.05
N ARG A 50 -13.51 1.14 0.94
CA ARG A 50 -12.47 2.04 0.40
C ARG A 50 -11.26 2.16 1.32
N CYS A 51 -11.35 1.76 2.59
CA CYS A 51 -10.16 1.65 3.44
C CYS A 51 -9.19 0.59 2.92
N ASP A 52 -9.69 -0.50 2.34
CA ASP A 52 -8.85 -1.56 1.79
C ASP A 52 -8.13 -1.12 0.52
N VAL A 53 -8.75 -0.23 -0.27
CA VAL A 53 -8.11 0.41 -1.43
C VAL A 53 -6.93 1.27 -0.98
N TYR A 54 -7.06 2.00 0.11
CA TYR A 54 -5.96 2.77 0.70
C TYR A 54 -4.81 1.84 1.11
N SER A 55 -5.13 0.80 1.89
CA SER A 55 -4.15 -0.19 2.35
C SER A 55 -3.43 -0.84 1.17
N PHE A 56 -4.16 -1.17 0.10
CA PHE A 56 -3.58 -1.72 -1.13
C PHE A 56 -2.61 -0.74 -1.80
N GLY A 57 -2.91 0.56 -1.82
CA GLY A 57 -2.00 1.58 -2.34
C GLY A 57 -0.65 1.61 -1.60
N ILE A 58 -0.68 1.48 -0.26
CA ILE A 58 0.52 1.39 0.57
C ILE A 58 1.26 0.07 0.31
N CYS A 59 0.55 -1.06 0.22
CA CYS A 59 1.14 -2.35 -0.14
C CYS A 59 1.83 -2.30 -1.51
N LEU A 60 1.23 -1.63 -2.50
CA LEU A 60 1.82 -1.49 -3.83
C LEU A 60 3.14 -0.70 -3.78
N TRP A 61 3.20 0.33 -2.93
CA TRP A 61 4.44 1.07 -2.67
C TRP A 61 5.50 0.22 -1.97
N GLU A 62 5.12 -0.57 -0.97
CA GLU A 62 6.03 -1.50 -0.29
C GLU A 62 6.61 -2.53 -1.28
N ILE A 63 5.77 -3.12 -2.14
CA ILE A 63 6.22 -4.06 -3.17
C ILE A 63 7.20 -3.39 -4.14
N TYR A 64 6.91 -2.14 -4.53
CA TYR A 64 7.76 -1.42 -5.48
C TYR A 64 9.10 -0.98 -4.85
N CYS A 65 9.08 -0.47 -3.62
CA CYS A 65 10.26 0.08 -2.96
C CYS A 65 11.05 -0.98 -2.18
N CYS A 66 10.46 -2.16 -1.93
CA CYS A 66 10.96 -3.17 -1.01
C CYS A 66 11.34 -2.58 0.36
N ASP A 67 10.51 -1.67 0.87
CA ASP A 67 10.78 -0.89 2.08
C ASP A 67 9.52 -0.81 2.97
N MET A 68 9.72 -0.60 4.27
CA MET A 68 8.64 -0.52 5.25
C MET A 68 8.00 0.86 5.23
N PRO A 69 6.66 0.98 5.30
CA PRO A 69 6.03 2.28 5.43
C PRO A 69 6.28 2.86 6.84
N TYR A 70 6.89 4.05 6.87
CA TYR A 70 7.12 4.84 8.09
C TYR A 70 7.93 4.11 9.19
N PRO A 71 9.14 3.60 8.89
CA PRO A 71 9.90 2.74 9.82
C PRO A 71 10.31 3.46 11.11
N ASP A 72 10.45 4.78 11.06
CA ASP A 72 10.98 5.61 12.15
C ASP A 72 9.89 6.30 12.98
N LEU A 73 8.61 6.07 12.70
CA LEU A 73 7.50 6.76 13.36
C LEU A 73 6.78 5.87 14.36
N SER A 74 6.48 6.41 15.55
CA SER A 74 5.61 5.75 16.52
C SER A 74 4.16 5.74 16.04
N PHE A 75 3.30 4.91 16.67
CA PHE A 75 1.87 4.88 16.34
C PHE A 75 1.21 6.26 16.40
N ALA A 76 1.45 7.01 17.48
CA ALA A 76 0.89 8.34 17.66
C ALA A 76 1.37 9.31 16.57
N ASP A 77 2.65 9.19 16.18
CA ASP A 77 3.24 10.02 15.13
C ASP A 77 2.67 9.68 13.75
N VAL A 78 2.56 8.38 13.41
CA VAL A 78 1.94 7.94 12.15
C VAL A 78 0.50 8.42 12.06
N SER A 79 -0.30 8.18 13.10
CA SER A 79 -1.70 8.61 13.13
C SER A 79 -1.82 10.12 12.94
N SER A 80 -1.07 10.90 13.70
CA SER A 80 -1.05 12.36 13.59
C SER A 80 -0.58 12.83 12.21
N ALA A 81 0.51 12.28 11.68
CA ALA A 81 1.08 12.71 10.40
C ALA A 81 0.20 12.32 9.20
N VAL A 82 -0.34 11.11 9.17
CA VAL A 82 -1.21 10.63 8.08
C VAL A 82 -2.54 11.39 8.08
N VAL A 83 -3.16 11.58 9.24
CA VAL A 83 -4.49 12.21 9.37
C VAL A 83 -4.40 13.73 9.26
N ARG A 84 -3.45 14.39 9.94
CA ARG A 84 -3.41 15.86 10.06
C ARG A 84 -2.47 16.52 9.06
N GLN A 85 -1.38 15.86 8.70
CA GLN A 85 -0.36 16.40 7.78
C GLN A 85 -0.46 15.80 6.38
N ASN A 86 -1.38 14.85 6.18
CA ASN A 86 -1.54 14.09 4.94
C ASN A 86 -0.24 13.42 4.48
N LEU A 87 0.56 12.92 5.44
CA LEU A 87 1.81 12.20 5.16
C LEU A 87 1.53 10.97 4.29
N ARG A 88 2.36 10.76 3.27
CA ARG A 88 2.35 9.57 2.41
C ARG A 88 3.78 9.07 2.18
N PRO A 89 3.98 7.80 1.80
CA PRO A 89 5.32 7.30 1.49
C PRO A 89 5.91 8.02 0.27
N ASP A 90 7.20 8.31 0.32
CA ASP A 90 7.91 8.97 -0.78
C ASP A 90 8.04 8.01 -1.98
N ILE A 91 7.58 8.46 -3.15
CA ILE A 91 7.72 7.68 -4.39
C ILE A 91 9.09 8.01 -5.03
N PRO A 92 9.96 7.01 -5.26
CA PRO A 92 11.24 7.22 -5.96
C PRO A 92 11.04 7.82 -7.35
N ARG A 93 11.98 8.67 -7.79
CA ARG A 93 11.92 9.31 -9.12
C ARG A 93 11.98 8.31 -10.28
N CYS A 94 12.52 7.12 -10.06
CA CYS A 94 12.55 6.03 -11.04
C CYS A 94 11.20 5.31 -11.18
N CYS A 95 10.21 5.59 -10.32
CA CYS A 95 8.89 4.99 -10.40
C CYS A 95 8.16 5.44 -11.68
N PRO A 96 7.70 4.50 -12.53
CA PRO A 96 6.92 4.84 -13.70
C PRO A 96 5.68 5.67 -13.32
N THR A 97 5.40 6.71 -14.12
CA THR A 97 4.27 7.62 -13.84
C THR A 97 2.94 6.88 -13.74
N SER A 98 2.74 5.85 -14.55
CA SER A 98 1.55 4.98 -14.51
C SER A 98 1.35 4.35 -13.13
N LEU A 99 2.41 3.75 -12.58
CA LEU A 99 2.36 3.09 -11.28
C LEU A 99 2.23 4.09 -10.13
N SER A 100 3.01 5.18 -10.16
CA SER A 100 2.93 6.23 -9.14
C SER A 100 1.55 6.90 -9.08
N SER A 101 0.88 7.04 -10.23
CA SER A 101 -0.48 7.58 -10.32
C SER A 101 -1.50 6.65 -9.66
N ILE A 102 -1.36 5.34 -9.85
CA ILE A 102 -2.23 4.34 -9.22
C ILE A 102 -2.06 4.38 -7.70
N MET A 103 -0.82 4.36 -7.19
CA MET A 103 -0.54 4.49 -5.74
C MET A 103 -1.21 5.74 -5.17
N LYS A 104 -1.00 6.89 -5.84
CA LYS A 104 -1.57 8.19 -5.43
C LYS A 104 -3.08 8.20 -5.35
N LYS A 105 -3.76 7.62 -6.35
CA LYS A 105 -5.22 7.51 -6.36
C LYS A 105 -5.74 6.59 -5.26
N CYS A 106 -5.04 5.48 -5.00
CA CYS A 106 -5.46 4.51 -4.00
C CYS A 106 -5.41 5.08 -2.58
N TRP A 107 -4.38 5.87 -2.25
CA TRP A 107 -4.19 6.43 -0.91
C TRP A 107 -4.67 7.89 -0.75
N GLU A 108 -5.64 8.32 -1.55
CA GLU A 108 -6.29 9.62 -1.39
C GLU A 108 -6.89 9.77 0.02
N ALA A 109 -6.80 10.98 0.57
CA ALA A 109 -7.31 11.25 1.92
C ALA A 109 -8.82 11.08 2.02
N ASN A 110 -9.55 11.51 0.98
CA ASN A 110 -10.99 11.34 0.89
C ASN A 110 -11.33 9.95 0.30
N PRO A 111 -12.04 9.08 1.04
CA PRO A 111 -12.43 7.74 0.56
C PRO A 111 -13.21 7.76 -0.76
N GLU A 112 -14.02 8.79 -0.99
CA GLU A 112 -14.84 8.93 -2.20
C GLU A 112 -14.02 9.22 -3.47
N LYS A 113 -12.81 9.79 -3.29
CA LYS A 113 -11.90 10.04 -4.41
C LYS A 113 -11.07 8.81 -4.80
N ARG A 114 -11.07 7.78 -3.95
CA ARG A 114 -10.38 6.52 -4.26
C ARG A 114 -11.15 5.81 -5.39
N PRO A 115 -10.48 5.03 -6.23
CA PRO A 115 -11.17 4.14 -7.16
C PRO A 115 -11.83 2.97 -6.42
N GLU A 116 -12.77 2.29 -7.07
CA GLU A 116 -13.16 0.94 -6.65
C GLU A 116 -12.04 -0.06 -6.94
N MET A 117 -11.95 -1.15 -6.18
CA MET A 117 -10.89 -2.15 -6.39
C MET A 117 -10.90 -2.74 -7.80
N GLU A 118 -12.09 -2.91 -8.39
CA GLU A 118 -12.25 -3.35 -9.79
C GLU A 118 -11.62 -2.37 -10.80
N GLU A 119 -11.67 -1.07 -10.51
CA GLU A 119 -11.01 -0.06 -11.34
C GLU A 119 -9.50 -0.07 -11.14
N VAL A 120 -9.03 -0.33 -9.91
CA VAL A 120 -7.60 -0.50 -9.62
C VAL A 120 -7.02 -1.66 -10.45
N VAL A 121 -7.73 -2.80 -10.50
CA VAL A 121 -7.33 -3.95 -11.33
C VAL A 121 -7.19 -3.53 -12.80
N LYS A 122 -8.19 -2.85 -13.38
CA LYS A 122 -8.13 -2.35 -14.76
C LYS A 122 -6.97 -1.39 -14.99
N MET A 123 -6.69 -0.51 -14.03
CA MET A 123 -5.55 0.41 -14.12
C MET A 123 -4.22 -0.35 -14.14
N LEU A 124 -4.08 -1.38 -13.29
CA LEU A 124 -2.87 -2.21 -13.22
C LEU A 124 -2.66 -3.06 -14.47
N GLU A 125 -3.72 -3.69 -14.99
CA GLU A 125 -3.68 -4.44 -16.26
C GLU A 125 -3.31 -3.55 -17.46
N GLY A 126 -3.65 -2.26 -17.40
CA GLY A 126 -3.28 -1.26 -18.39
C GLY A 126 -1.86 -0.69 -18.25
N VAL A 127 -1.09 -1.08 -17.23
CA VAL A 127 0.30 -0.62 -17.07
C VAL A 127 1.19 -1.32 -18.10
N ASP A 128 1.90 -0.52 -18.90
CA ASP A 128 2.93 -1.02 -19.81
C ASP A 128 4.14 -1.56 -19.01
N THR A 129 4.28 -2.88 -18.97
CA THR A 129 5.39 -3.58 -18.32
C THR A 129 6.59 -3.79 -19.24
N SER A 130 6.49 -3.49 -20.54
CA SER A 130 7.57 -3.71 -21.52
C SER A 130 8.78 -2.79 -21.32
N LYS A 131 8.57 -1.65 -20.65
CA LYS A 131 9.60 -0.65 -20.34
C LYS A 131 10.12 -0.72 -18.91
N GLY A 132 9.68 -1.72 -18.14
CA GLY A 132 10.17 -1.95 -16.78
C GLY A 132 11.60 -2.48 -16.82
N GLY A 133 12.60 -1.58 -16.86
CA GLY A 133 13.95 -1.93 -16.46
C GLY A 133 13.88 -2.31 -14.98
N GLY A 134 13.87 -3.60 -14.67
CA GLY A 134 13.74 -4.09 -13.30
C GLY A 134 14.70 -3.36 -12.36
N MET A 135 14.32 -3.19 -11.10
CA MET A 135 15.21 -2.62 -10.07
C MET A 135 16.39 -3.55 -9.72
N ILE A 136 16.47 -4.72 -10.36
CA ILE A 136 17.56 -5.68 -10.23
C ILE A 136 18.42 -5.55 -11.51
N PRO A 137 19.69 -5.09 -11.39
CA PRO A 137 20.62 -5.15 -12.50
C PRO A 137 20.74 -6.59 -13.02
N GLU A 138 20.72 -6.81 -14.33
CA GLU A 138 20.81 -8.16 -14.95
C GLU A 138 22.07 -8.94 -14.50
N ASP A 139 23.09 -8.25 -13.99
CA ASP A 139 24.34 -8.83 -13.49
C ASP A 139 24.26 -9.42 -12.07
N GLN A 140 23.17 -9.23 -11.32
CA GLN A 140 22.98 -9.89 -10.02
C GLN A 140 22.24 -11.22 -10.19
N ARG A 141 23.02 -12.31 -10.27
CA ARG A 141 22.50 -13.67 -10.00
C ARG A 141 21.72 -13.67 -8.67
N PRO A 142 20.68 -14.52 -8.49
CA PRO A 142 19.92 -14.60 -7.25
C PRO A 142 20.78 -15.27 -6.16
N GLY A 143 21.76 -14.55 -5.66
CA GLY A 143 22.46 -14.84 -4.42
C GLY A 143 21.60 -14.36 -3.27
N CYS A 144 21.42 -15.26 -2.29
CA CYS A 144 20.86 -15.07 -0.95
C CYS A 144 20.43 -13.62 -0.59
N PHE A 145 19.15 -13.45 -0.24
CA PHE A 145 18.56 -12.24 0.35
C PHE A 145 19.20 -11.87 1.70
N CYS A 146 20.46 -11.45 1.69
CA CYS A 146 21.11 -10.80 2.80
C CYS A 146 21.09 -9.30 2.53
N PHE A 147 20.26 -8.59 3.28
CA PHE A 147 20.21 -7.14 3.47
C PHE A 147 21.50 -6.42 3.04
N VAL A 148 21.44 -5.66 1.96
CA VAL A 148 22.49 -4.67 1.64
C VAL A 148 21.90 -3.29 1.82
N SER A 149 22.23 -2.67 2.94
CA SER A 149 22.11 -1.24 3.15
C SER A 149 23.03 -0.52 2.17
N GLY A 150 22.49 0.45 1.43
CA GLY A 150 23.30 1.34 0.59
C GLY A 150 22.46 2.19 -0.35
N ARG A 151 21.84 3.26 0.18
CA ARG A 151 21.37 4.37 -0.65
C ARG A 151 22.55 5.30 -0.94
N GLY A 152 22.76 5.61 -2.22
CA GLY A 152 23.53 6.77 -2.69
C GLY A 152 23.58 6.81 -4.22
N PRO A 153 23.85 7.98 -4.83
CA PRO A 153 23.92 9.33 -4.28
C PRO A 153 22.59 10.10 -4.29
#